data_AF-A0A7X6Q2I8-F1
#
_entry.id   AF-A0A7X6Q2I8-F1
#
_cell.length_a   1.000
_cell.length_b   1.000
_cell.length_c   1.000
_cell.angle_alpha   90.00
_cell.angle_beta   90.00
_cell.angle_gamma   90.00
#
_symmetry.space_group_name_H-M   'P 1'
#
loop_
_entity.id
_entity.type
_entity.pdbx_description
1 polymer ?
#
loop_
_entity_poly.entity_id
_entity_poly.type
_entity_poly.pdbx_seq_one_letter_code
_entity_poly.pdbx_strand_id
1 'polypeptide(L)' 'PSCLAGDQIGSYAFASPPLPGDRIAFSDMAIYTMVKNNHFNGIPLPAIAVRDGQGQVKILKAFGYEDFKSRLGRQRSA' A
#
# COMPACT_ATOMS: atom_id res chain seq x y z
N PRO A 1 -1.73 1.30 -8.60
CA PRO A 1 -2.40 2.07 -9.67
C PRO A 1 -3.85 1.65 -9.87
N SER A 2 -4.75 2.62 -9.94
CA SER A 2 -6.17 2.40 -10.26
C SER A 2 -6.53 2.88 -11.67
N CYS A 3 -7.78 2.66 -12.07
CA CYS A 3 -8.31 3.08 -13.37
C CYS A 3 -8.91 4.50 -13.35
N LEU A 4 -8.81 5.22 -12.23
CA LEU A 4 -9.38 6.55 -12.09
C LEU A 4 -8.46 7.60 -12.70
N ALA A 5 -9.04 8.54 -13.46
CA ALA A 5 -8.30 9.67 -14.01
C ALA A 5 -7.66 10.55 -12.91
N GLY A 6 -8.28 10.61 -11.73
CA GLY A 6 -7.81 11.38 -10.59
C GLY A 6 -6.86 10.63 -9.64
N ASP A 7 -6.40 9.43 -9.97
CA ASP A 7 -5.40 8.70 -9.16
C ASP A 7 -4.01 9.29 -9.38
N GLN A 8 -3.84 10.53 -8.91
CA GLN A 8 -2.61 11.31 -8.96
C GLN A 8 -2.24 11.74 -7.53
N ILE A 9 -1.02 11.43 -7.11
CA ILE A 9 -0.54 11.77 -5.76
C ILE A 9 -0.16 13.26 -5.68
N GLY A 10 0.33 13.84 -6.78
CA GLY A 10 0.73 15.24 -6.89
C GLY A 10 1.89 15.44 -7.84
N SER A 11 2.41 16.68 -7.88
CA SER A 11 3.59 17.06 -8.66
C SER A 11 4.80 17.21 -7.74
N TYR A 12 5.91 16.57 -8.10
CA TYR A 12 7.15 16.54 -7.32
C TYR A 12 8.36 16.81 -8.21
N ALA A 13 9.43 17.33 -7.61
CA ALA A 13 10.72 17.53 -8.27
C ALA A 13 11.79 16.65 -7.61
N PHE A 14 12.66 16.06 -8.43
CA PHE A 14 13.77 15.23 -8.00
C PHE A 14 15.06 15.77 -8.64
N ALA A 15 16.21 15.53 -8.01
CA ALA A 15 17.51 15.90 -8.58
C ALA A 15 17.77 15.21 -9.93
N SER A 16 17.25 13.99 -10.09
CA SER A 16 17.20 13.25 -11.35
C SER A 16 15.84 12.57 -11.49
N PRO A 17 15.29 12.40 -12.71
CA PRO A 17 14.05 11.66 -12.91
C PRO A 17 14.15 10.22 -12.37
N PRO A 18 13.14 9.71 -11.65
CA PRO A 18 13.15 8.33 -11.16
C PRO A 18 13.00 7.34 -12.31
N LEU A 19 13.63 6.17 -12.17
CA LEU A 19 13.59 5.07 -13.14
C LEU A 19 12.77 3.89 -12.59
N PRO A 20 12.30 2.98 -13.47
CA PRO A 20 11.65 1.74 -13.02
C PRO A 20 12.54 0.97 -12.04
N GLY A 21 12.01 0.66 -10.86
CA GLY A 21 12.73 -0.01 -9.78
C GLY A 21 13.19 0.91 -8.66
N ASP A 22 13.23 2.23 -8.88
CA ASP A 22 13.53 3.20 -7.83
C ASP A 22 12.45 3.20 -6.74
N ARG A 23 12.88 3.48 -5.51
CA ARG A 23 11.98 3.54 -4.34
C ARG A 23 11.61 4.99 -4.05
N ILE A 24 10.30 5.26 -4.03
CA ILE A 24 9.75 6.55 -3.61
C ILE A 24 9.12 6.40 -2.22
N ALA A 25 9.50 7.29 -1.30
CA ALA A 25 8.99 7.32 0.06
C ALA A 25 7.99 8.46 0.23
N PHE A 26 6.73 8.12 0.46
CA PHE A 26 5.72 9.09 0.90
C PHE A 26 5.82 9.24 2.42
N SER A 27 6.11 10.47 2.86
CA SER A 27 6.29 10.80 4.29
C SER A 27 4.95 11.12 4.95
N ASP A 28 4.92 11.09 6.28
CA ASP A 28 3.74 11.37 7.11
C ASP A 28 2.51 10.47 6.81
N MET A 29 2.78 9.21 6.46
CA MET A 29 1.75 8.23 6.09
C MET A 29 1.32 7.33 7.25
N ALA A 30 1.55 7.69 8.51
CA ALA A 30 1.25 6.83 9.66
C ALA A 30 -0.21 6.92 10.14
N ILE A 31 -0.75 8.13 10.20
CA ILE A 31 -2.05 8.42 10.81
C ILE A 31 -3.11 8.57 9.71
N TYR A 32 -4.31 8.04 9.94
CA TYR A 32 -5.47 8.13 9.02
C TYR A 32 -5.31 7.51 7.62
N THR A 33 -4.23 6.76 7.38
CA THR A 33 -3.96 6.07 6.11
C THR A 33 -4.32 4.58 6.20
N MET A 34 -3.65 3.84 7.08
CA MET A 34 -3.84 2.39 7.25
C MET A 34 -5.22 2.05 7.77
N VAL A 35 -5.79 2.89 8.64
CA VAL A 35 -7.13 2.67 9.24
C VAL A 35 -8.29 2.90 8.27
N LYS A 36 -8.02 3.46 7.08
CA LYS A 36 -9.02 3.76 6.04
C LYS A 36 -8.67 3.20 4.66
N ASN A 37 -7.60 2.42 4.55
CA ASN A 37 -7.23 1.81 3.27
C ASN A 37 -8.27 0.74 2.86
N ASN A 38 -8.27 0.38 1.58
CA ASN A 38 -9.22 -0.55 1.00
C ASN A 38 -8.61 -1.26 -0.22
N HIS A 39 -9.31 -2.27 -0.73
CA HIS A 39 -8.92 -3.00 -1.95
C HIS A 39 -9.66 -2.47 -3.19
N PHE A 40 -9.78 -1.15 -3.34
CA PHE A 40 -10.34 -0.57 -4.55
C PHE A 40 -9.58 -1.08 -5.79
N ASN A 41 -10.30 -1.46 -6.84
CA ASN A 41 -9.79 -2.14 -8.03
C ASN A 41 -9.01 -3.45 -7.77
N GLY A 42 -9.16 -4.07 -6.59
CA GLY A 42 -8.42 -5.28 -6.24
C GLY A 42 -6.92 -5.06 -6.05
N ILE A 43 -6.47 -3.81 -5.87
CA ILE A 43 -5.06 -3.49 -5.67
C ILE A 43 -4.56 -4.15 -4.36
N PRO A 44 -3.35 -4.72 -4.34
CA PRO A 44 -2.76 -5.27 -3.12
C PRO A 44 -2.59 -4.21 -2.03
N LEU A 45 -2.95 -4.55 -0.79
CA LEU A 45 -2.66 -3.68 0.35
C LEU A 45 -1.15 -3.70 0.67
N PRO A 46 -0.57 -2.56 1.06
CA PRO A 46 0.83 -2.52 1.50
C PRO A 46 0.99 -3.31 2.80
N ALA A 47 2.11 -4.03 2.94
CA ALA A 47 2.47 -4.65 4.20
C ALA A 47 2.70 -3.57 5.27
N ILE A 48 2.32 -3.88 6.51
CA ILE A 48 2.61 -3.05 7.67
C ILE A 48 3.92 -3.56 8.26
N ALA A 49 4.91 -2.69 8.35
CA ALA A 49 6.23 -3.02 8.89
C ALA A 49 6.71 -1.94 9.85
N VAL A 50 7.57 -2.34 10.79
CA VAL A 50 8.30 -1.44 11.69
C VAL A 50 9.78 -1.52 11.36
N ARG A 51 10.45 -0.36 11.40
CA ARG A 51 11.90 -0.26 11.30
C ARG A 51 12.44 0.15 12.66
N ASP A 52 13.41 -0.59 13.18
CA ASP A 52 14.04 -0.24 14.45
C ASP A 52 15.13 0.85 14.29
N GLY A 53 15.70 1.29 15.41
CA GLY A 53 16.77 2.29 15.42
C GLY A 53 18.08 1.83 14.77
N GLN A 54 18.27 0.52 14.56
CA GLN A 54 19.43 -0.04 13.85
C GLN A 54 19.14 -0.21 12.35
N GLY A 55 17.92 0.10 11.92
CA GLY A 55 17.48 0.06 10.55
C GLY A 55 16.93 -1.29 10.09
N GLN A 56 16.82 -2.29 10.97
CA GLN A 56 16.21 -3.57 10.66
C GLN A 56 14.70 -3.41 10.48
N VAL A 57 14.15 -4.02 9.43
CA VAL A 57 12.72 -3.97 9.12
C VAL A 57 12.07 -5.30 9.50
N LYS A 58 11.02 -5.24 10.31
CA LYS A 58 10.18 -6.36 10.67
C LYS A 58 8.78 -6.16 10.09
N ILE A 59 8.31 -7.12 9.30
CA ILE A 59 6.94 -7.15 8.82
C ILE A 59 6.02 -7.57 9.98
N LEU A 60 5.01 -6.74 10.27
CA LEU A 60 3.99 -7.00 11.29
C LEU A 60 2.75 -7.65 10.68
N LYS A 61 2.37 -7.25 9.47
CA LYS A 61 1.25 -7.84 8.71
C LYS A 61 1.54 -7.78 7.22
N ALA A 62 1.39 -8.92 6.56
CA ALA A 62 1.29 -9.02 5.11
C ALA A 62 -0.16 -9.34 4.72
N PHE A 63 -0.58 -8.84 3.56
CA PHE A 63 -1.90 -9.09 3.01
C PHE A 63 -1.77 -9.93 1.74
N GLY A 64 -2.59 -10.98 1.64
CA GLY A 64 -2.66 -11.85 0.48
C GLY A 64 -4.02 -11.80 -0.21
N TYR A 65 -4.19 -12.66 -1.20
CA TYR A 65 -5.45 -12.77 -1.96
C TYR A 65 -6.66 -13.07 -1.07
N GLU A 66 -6.51 -13.90 -0.04
CA GLU A 66 -7.63 -14.25 0.85
C GLU A 66 -8.11 -13.06 1.69
N ASP A 67 -7.23 -12.10 2.04
CA ASP A 67 -7.63 -10.86 2.71
C ASP A 67 -8.54 -10.00 1.82
N PHE A 68 -8.31 -10.03 0.50
CA PHE A 68 -9.17 -9.37 -0.50
C PHE A 68 -10.49 -10.13 -0.69
N LYS A 69 -10.41 -11.43 -0.99
CA LYS A 69 -11.57 -12.27 -1.29
C LYS A 69 -12.58 -12.36 -0.14
N SER A 70 -12.11 -12.38 1.10
CA SER A 70 -12.97 -12.39 2.30
C SER A 70 -13.88 -11.15 2.43
N ARG A 71 -13.58 -10.06 1.71
CA ARG A 71 -14.35 -8.80 1.75
C ARG A 71 -15.39 -8.66 0.62
N LEU A 72 -15.47 -9.60 -0.32
CA LEU A 72 -16.31 -9.49 -1.52
C LEU A 72 -17.72 -10.09 -1.40
N GLY A 73 -18.16 -10.49 -0.21
CA GLY A 73 -19.50 -11.02 0.03
C GLY A 73 -19.51 -12.43 0.63
N ARG A 74 -20.64 -13.14 0.51
CA ARG A 74 -20.85 -14.44 1.18
C ARG A 74 -19.85 -15.48 0.67
N GLN A 75 -18.94 -15.86 1.56
CA GLN A 75 -18.13 -17.06 1.42
C GLN A 75 -19.10 -18.25 1.57
N ARG A 76 -19.35 -19.00 0.50
CA ARG A 76 -20.04 -20.28 0.61
C ARG A 76 -19.08 -21.24 1.32
N SER A 77 -19.48 -21.75 2.48
CA SER A 77 -18.84 -22.94 3.05
C SER A 77 -18.90 -24.06 2.01
N ALA A 78 -17.74 -24.65 1.72
CA ALA A 78 -17.69 -25.95 1.08
C ALA A 78 -18.29 -27.00 2.01
#